data_AF-A0A1Q7BAH9-F1
#
_entry.id   AF-A0A1Q7BAH9-F1
#
_cell.length_a   1.000
_cell.length_b   1.000
_cell.length_c   1.000
_cell.angle_alpha   90.00
_cell.angle_beta   90.00
_cell.angle_gamma   90.00
#
_symmetry.space_group_name_H-M   'P 1'
#
loop_
_entity.id
_entity.type
_entity.pdbx_description
1 polymer ?
#
loop_
_entity_poly.entity_id
_entity_poly.type
_entity_poly.pdbx_seq_one_letter_code
_entity_poly.pdbx_strand_id
1 'polypeptide(L)'
;MGDDDRSTIEADVCGVKKDEIIVVFCSASLPEESVWRSIRLISQSENARSLLLSPEEIAPGLIEEEVPGALDTGKLQIETLGWFEDTLERTLQQTLRTVELLVNETRMRMLAPMLQRSALKKEFRARINPKLVYHNLTALSEAGIVDEPVEGTYELSQLGKTVLPEFIAFLEKTRKTLDDYRHKEVKSIGRR
;
A
#
# COMPACT_ATOMS: atom_id res chain seq x y z
N MET A 1 9.43 12.57 -41.05
CA MET A 1 9.25 13.67 -40.08
C MET A 1 7.93 13.43 -39.37
N GLY A 2 7.84 12.98 -38.13
CA GLY A 2 8.79 12.47 -37.15
C GLY A 2 7.90 11.79 -36.12
N ASP A 3 8.03 10.47 -35.97
CA ASP A 3 7.36 9.74 -34.91
C ASP A 3 8.23 9.94 -33.68
N ASP A 4 7.75 10.76 -32.75
CA ASP A 4 8.40 11.06 -31.48
C ASP A 4 8.31 9.78 -30.65
N ASP A 5 9.34 8.92 -30.76
CA ASP A 5 9.48 7.62 -30.10
C ASP A 5 9.64 7.85 -28.59
N ARG A 6 8.56 8.28 -27.94
CA ARG A 6 8.49 8.50 -26.50
C ARG A 6 8.42 7.15 -25.83
N SER A 7 9.59 6.59 -25.53
CA SER A 7 9.74 5.46 -24.61
C SER A 7 9.07 5.81 -23.28
N THR A 8 7.87 5.28 -23.08
CA THR A 8 7.09 5.47 -21.85
C THR A 8 7.52 4.41 -20.85
N ILE A 9 7.82 4.82 -19.62
CA ILE A 9 8.19 3.92 -18.52
C ILE A 9 6.98 3.78 -17.59
N GLU A 10 6.56 2.54 -17.35
CA GLU A 10 5.56 2.20 -16.34
C GLU A 10 6.29 1.90 -15.02
N ALA A 11 5.92 2.61 -13.96
CA ALA A 11 6.54 2.51 -12.64
C ALA A 11 5.49 2.57 -11.53
N ASP A 12 5.80 2.00 -10.37
CA ASP A 12 4.89 1.99 -9.22
C ASP A 12 4.71 3.39 -8.64
N VAL A 13 5.82 4.14 -8.52
CA VAL A 13 5.82 5.53 -8.04
C VAL A 13 6.89 6.30 -8.80
N CYS A 14 6.62 7.55 -9.14
CA CYS A 14 7.65 8.49 -9.61
C CYS A 14 7.54 9.82 -8.87
N GLY A 15 8.66 10.51 -8.70
CA GLY A 15 8.71 11.79 -8.02
C GLY A 15 9.94 12.60 -8.42
N VAL A 16 9.93 13.89 -8.09
CA VAL A 16 11.05 14.80 -8.37
C VAL A 16 11.63 15.31 -7.05
N LYS A 17 12.95 15.25 -6.90
CA LYS A 17 13.68 15.77 -5.75
C LYS A 17 14.92 16.50 -6.23
N LYS A 18 15.01 17.81 -5.96
CA LYS A 18 16.16 18.66 -6.36
C LYS A 18 16.50 18.51 -7.85
N ASP A 19 15.49 18.63 -8.71
CA ASP A 19 15.60 18.52 -10.18
C ASP A 19 16.02 17.14 -10.72
N GLU A 20 16.09 16.11 -9.87
CA GLU A 20 16.29 14.71 -10.25
C GLU A 20 14.98 13.94 -10.17
N ILE A 21 14.70 13.14 -11.21
CA ILE A 21 13.57 12.22 -11.26
C ILE A 21 13.95 10.92 -10.57
N ILE A 22 13.16 10.52 -9.57
CA ILE A 22 13.28 9.23 -8.89
C ILE A 22 12.13 8.35 -9.35
N VAL A 23 12.47 7.21 -9.95
CA VAL A 23 11.50 6.21 -10.42
C VAL A 23 11.61 4.99 -9.53
N VAL A 24 10.50 4.58 -8.93
CA VAL A 24 10.45 3.47 -7.97
C VAL A 24 9.76 2.27 -8.61
N PHE A 25 10.41 1.12 -8.48
CA PHE A 25 9.88 -0.17 -8.86
C PHE A 25 9.77 -1.05 -7.62
N CYS A 26 8.63 -1.70 -7.44
CA CYS A 26 8.35 -2.64 -6.36
C CYS A 26 8.28 -4.04 -6.96
N SER A 27 9.25 -4.89 -6.64
CA SER A 27 9.21 -6.29 -7.05
C SER A 27 8.82 -7.17 -5.87
N ALA A 28 7.93 -8.14 -6.08
CA ALA A 28 7.61 -9.16 -5.07
C ALA A 28 8.56 -10.39 -5.15
N SER A 29 9.47 -10.38 -6.11
CA SER A 29 10.44 -11.44 -6.40
C SER A 29 11.64 -10.85 -7.15
N LEU A 30 12.40 -11.66 -7.91
CA LEU A 30 13.31 -11.12 -8.92
C LEU A 30 12.52 -10.24 -9.92
N PRO A 31 13.03 -9.05 -10.30
CA PRO A 31 12.36 -8.18 -11.24
C PRO A 31 12.20 -8.84 -12.61
N GLU A 32 11.08 -8.55 -13.26
CA GLU A 32 10.85 -8.98 -14.63
C GLU A 32 11.71 -8.18 -15.62
N GLU A 33 11.95 -8.75 -16.80
CA GLU A 33 12.71 -8.11 -17.89
C GLU A 33 12.17 -6.72 -18.29
N SER A 34 10.87 -6.48 -18.13
CA SER A 34 10.23 -5.17 -18.34
C SER A 34 10.75 -4.10 -17.36
N VAL A 35 10.95 -4.48 -16.10
CA VAL A 35 11.51 -3.63 -15.05
C VAL A 35 12.99 -3.38 -15.33
N TRP A 36 13.76 -4.44 -15.63
CA TRP A 36 15.18 -4.30 -15.96
C TRP A 36 15.43 -3.43 -17.19
N ARG A 37 14.59 -3.54 -18.22
CA ARG A 37 14.65 -2.64 -19.38
C ARG A 37 14.43 -1.19 -18.98
N SER A 38 13.45 -0.92 -18.12
CA SER A 38 13.16 0.43 -17.64
C SER A 38 14.32 0.99 -16.82
N ILE A 39 14.90 0.18 -15.92
CA ILE A 39 16.07 0.56 -15.13
C ILE A 39 17.27 0.86 -16.04
N ARG A 40 17.53 0.04 -17.07
CA ARG A 40 18.59 0.30 -18.07
C ARG A 40 18.42 1.62 -18.80
N LEU A 41 17.20 1.98 -19.17
CA LEU A 41 16.94 3.28 -19.80
C LEU A 41 17.20 4.43 -18.82
N ILE A 42 16.78 4.28 -17.57
CA ILE A 42 17.00 5.29 -16.53
C ILE A 42 18.48 5.46 -16.20
N SER A 43 19.26 4.37 -16.15
CA SER A 43 20.69 4.43 -15.81
C SER A 43 21.51 5.19 -16.85
N GLN A 44 21.03 5.27 -18.09
CA GLN A 44 21.63 6.03 -19.18
C GLN A 44 21.19 7.51 -19.21
N SER A 45 20.19 7.89 -18.43
CA SER A 45 19.69 9.26 -18.38
C SER A 45 20.61 10.16 -17.56
N GLU A 46 20.58 11.48 -17.81
CA GLU A 46 21.35 12.45 -17.02
C GLU A 46 20.63 12.83 -15.72
N ASN A 47 19.30 12.96 -15.77
CA ASN A 47 18.48 13.58 -14.73
C ASN A 47 17.55 12.62 -13.98
N ALA A 48 17.71 11.31 -14.16
CA ALA A 48 16.92 10.33 -13.43
C ALA A 48 17.78 9.24 -12.77
N ARG A 49 17.19 8.61 -11.74
CA ARG A 49 17.68 7.38 -11.11
C ARG A 49 16.53 6.49 -10.68
N SER A 50 16.83 5.20 -10.58
CA SER A 50 15.88 4.18 -10.19
C SER A 50 16.10 3.73 -8.74
N LEU A 51 15.00 3.49 -8.03
CA LEU A 51 14.96 2.81 -6.75
C LEU A 51 14.20 1.49 -6.93
N LEU A 52 14.84 0.37 -6.67
CA LEU A 52 14.21 -0.95 -6.67
C LEU A 52 13.97 -1.39 -5.22
N LEU A 53 12.71 -1.63 -4.89
CA LEU A 53 12.30 -2.26 -3.63
C LEU A 53 12.16 -3.76 -3.85
N SER A 54 12.92 -4.54 -3.09
CA SER A 54 12.94 -6.01 -3.18
C SER A 54 12.71 -6.66 -1.81
N PRO A 55 11.94 -7.75 -1.70
CA PRO A 55 11.78 -8.48 -0.45
C PRO A 55 13.06 -9.20 -0.02
N GLU A 56 13.89 -9.59 -0.97
CA GLU A 56 15.14 -10.33 -0.74
C GLU A 56 16.32 -9.61 -1.40
N GLU A 57 17.52 -9.87 -0.89
CA GLU A 57 18.76 -9.35 -1.47
C GLU A 57 18.96 -9.92 -2.88
N ILE A 58 19.20 -9.04 -3.85
CA ILE A 58 19.50 -9.44 -5.23
C ILE A 58 21.01 -9.53 -5.37
N ALA A 59 21.50 -10.67 -5.87
CA ALA A 59 22.93 -10.90 -6.03
C ALA A 59 23.59 -9.78 -6.88
N PRO A 60 24.68 -9.16 -6.39
CA PRO A 60 25.38 -8.09 -7.12
C PRO A 60 25.79 -8.47 -8.55
N GLY A 61 26.17 -9.73 -8.77
CA GLY A 61 26.52 -10.24 -10.10
C GLY A 61 25.36 -10.19 -11.09
N LEU A 62 24.13 -10.50 -10.65
CA LEU A 62 22.94 -10.41 -11.50
C LEU A 62 22.61 -8.96 -11.84
N ILE A 63 22.79 -8.04 -10.88
CA ILE A 63 22.55 -6.61 -11.11
C ILE A 63 23.57 -6.06 -12.11
N GLU A 64 24.83 -6.46 -12.01
CA GLU A 64 25.87 -6.04 -12.94
C GLU A 64 25.66 -6.62 -14.34
N GLU A 65 25.13 -7.84 -14.46
CA GLU A 65 24.72 -8.42 -15.75
C GLU A 65 23.56 -7.66 -16.39
N GLU A 66 22.55 -7.27 -15.61
CA GLU A 66 21.36 -6.57 -16.12
C GLU A 66 21.60 -5.07 -16.36
N VAL A 67 22.33 -4.41 -15.47
CA VAL A 67 22.52 -2.94 -15.47
C VAL A 67 23.96 -2.57 -15.03
N PRO A 68 24.96 -2.76 -15.92
CA PRO A 68 26.37 -2.57 -15.58
C PRO A 68 26.69 -1.20 -14.97
N GLY A 69 27.40 -1.17 -13.84
CA GLY A 69 27.88 0.04 -13.18
C GLY A 69 26.79 0.94 -12.57
N ALA A 70 25.52 0.54 -12.60
CA ALA A 70 24.41 1.38 -12.12
C ALA A 70 24.41 1.55 -10.59
N LEU A 71 24.88 0.54 -9.85
CA LEU A 71 25.05 0.63 -8.39
C LEU A 71 26.14 1.64 -8.03
N ASP A 72 27.33 1.52 -8.66
CA ASP A 72 28.50 2.36 -8.37
C ASP A 72 28.26 3.83 -8.73
N THR A 73 27.52 4.09 -9.80
CA THR A 73 27.16 5.44 -10.23
C THR A 73 25.99 6.03 -9.44
N GLY A 74 25.33 5.25 -8.58
CA GLY A 74 24.13 5.65 -7.85
C GLY A 74 22.88 5.81 -8.71
N LYS A 75 22.93 5.35 -9.98
CA LYS A 75 21.81 5.36 -10.93
C LYS A 75 20.75 4.32 -10.59
N LEU A 76 21.16 3.25 -9.90
CA LEU A 76 20.28 2.27 -9.29
C LEU A 76 20.58 2.19 -7.80
N GLN A 77 19.55 2.41 -6.99
CA GLN A 77 19.55 2.08 -5.57
C GLN A 77 18.63 0.87 -5.36
N ILE A 78 19.06 -0.10 -4.56
CA ILE A 78 18.23 -1.24 -4.18
C ILE A 78 18.02 -1.18 -2.68
N GLU A 79 16.77 -1.19 -2.27
CA GLU A 79 16.37 -1.23 -0.87
C GLU A 79 15.68 -2.58 -0.63
N THR A 80 16.38 -3.45 0.10
CA THR A 80 15.81 -4.70 0.56
C THR A 80 14.90 -4.43 1.75
N LEU A 81 13.69 -4.98 1.73
CA LEU A 81 12.70 -4.84 2.80
C LEU A 81 13.15 -5.63 4.06
N GLY A 82 14.18 -5.14 4.76
CA GLY A 82 14.80 -5.80 5.91
C GLY A 82 13.94 -5.88 7.18
N TRP A 83 12.69 -5.42 7.16
CA TRP A 83 11.80 -5.50 8.32
C TRP A 83 11.25 -6.91 8.57
N PHE A 84 11.38 -7.82 7.59
CA PHE A 84 10.91 -9.20 7.70
C PHE A 84 11.64 -10.02 8.78
N GLU A 85 12.91 -9.72 9.05
CA GLU A 85 13.73 -10.52 9.97
C GLU A 85 13.51 -10.12 11.44
N ASP A 86 13.57 -8.81 11.73
CA ASP A 86 13.60 -8.33 13.12
C ASP A 86 12.22 -8.01 13.70
N THR A 87 11.24 -7.67 12.85
CA THR A 87 9.96 -7.10 13.31
C THR A 87 8.72 -7.79 12.77
N LEU A 88 8.85 -8.77 11.86
CA LEU A 88 7.69 -9.38 11.20
C LEU A 88 6.64 -9.90 12.18
N GLU A 89 7.03 -10.67 13.19
CA GLU A 89 6.07 -11.21 14.16
C GLU A 89 5.31 -10.10 14.88
N ARG A 90 6.05 -9.09 15.36
CA ARG A 90 5.46 -7.95 16.07
C ARG A 90 4.55 -7.14 15.15
N THR A 91 5.01 -6.84 13.94
CA THR A 91 4.28 -6.10 12.91
C THR A 91 3.02 -6.84 12.49
N LEU A 92 3.09 -8.16 12.31
CA LEU A 92 1.94 -9.01 12.00
C LEU A 92 0.94 -9.03 13.16
N GLN A 93 1.39 -9.22 14.40
CA GLN A 93 0.50 -9.19 15.56
C GLN A 93 -0.19 -7.83 15.76
N GLN A 94 0.50 -6.72 15.48
CA GLN A 94 -0.08 -5.38 15.52
C GLN A 94 -1.08 -5.16 14.38
N THR A 95 -0.74 -5.64 13.18
CA THR A 95 -1.61 -5.59 12.01
C THR A 95 -2.88 -6.41 12.24
N LEU A 96 -2.78 -7.64 12.72
CA LEU A 96 -3.92 -8.51 13.02
C LEU A 96 -4.85 -7.89 14.07
N ARG A 97 -4.30 -7.30 15.14
CA ARG A 97 -5.11 -6.56 16.13
C ARG A 97 -5.87 -5.39 15.50
N THR A 98 -5.22 -4.67 14.59
CA THR A 98 -5.86 -3.58 13.84
C THR A 98 -6.95 -4.10 12.90
N VAL A 99 -6.69 -5.22 12.21
CA VAL A 99 -7.67 -5.89 11.36
C VAL A 99 -8.86 -6.38 12.18
N GLU A 100 -8.66 -7.02 13.33
CA GLU A 100 -9.74 -7.44 14.23
C GLU A 100 -10.59 -6.26 14.71
N LEU A 101 -9.97 -5.10 14.94
CA LEU A 101 -10.69 -3.88 15.24
C LEU A 101 -11.58 -3.46 14.06
N LEU A 102 -11.06 -3.50 12.84
CA LEU A 102 -11.74 -3.01 11.63
C LEU A 102 -12.72 -4.02 10.99
N VAL A 103 -12.57 -5.32 11.21
CA VAL A 103 -13.48 -6.40 10.75
C VAL A 103 -14.73 -6.47 11.63
N ASN A 104 -15.33 -5.31 11.89
CA ASN A 104 -16.62 -5.19 12.56
C ASN A 104 -17.50 -4.23 11.77
N GLU A 105 -18.61 -4.76 11.24
CA GLU A 105 -19.50 -4.00 10.36
C GLU A 105 -20.05 -2.73 11.04
N THR A 106 -20.34 -2.79 12.35
CA THR A 106 -20.83 -1.62 13.09
C THR A 106 -19.76 -0.54 13.20
N ARG A 107 -18.50 -0.92 13.48
CA ARG A 107 -17.38 0.03 13.51
C ARG A 107 -17.13 0.63 12.13
N MET A 108 -17.16 -0.16 11.06
CA MET A 108 -17.00 0.36 9.70
C MET A 108 -18.10 1.34 9.31
N ARG A 109 -19.37 1.09 9.70
CA ARG A 109 -20.47 2.05 9.50
C ARG A 109 -20.26 3.35 10.29
N MET A 110 -19.54 3.32 11.41
CA MET A 110 -19.18 4.51 12.18
C MET A 110 -17.99 5.25 11.58
N LEU A 111 -16.98 4.53 11.11
CA LEU A 111 -15.72 5.07 10.58
C LEU A 111 -15.84 5.61 9.16
N ALA A 112 -16.59 4.95 8.28
CA ALA A 112 -16.66 5.34 6.86
C ALA A 112 -17.15 6.79 6.64
N PRO A 113 -18.16 7.31 7.36
CA PRO A 113 -18.52 8.73 7.28
C PRO A 113 -17.39 9.68 7.72
N MET A 114 -16.50 9.23 8.62
CA MET A 114 -15.41 10.04 9.16
C MET A 114 -14.26 10.26 8.17
N LEU A 115 -14.22 9.50 7.06
CA LEU A 115 -13.27 9.73 5.96
C LEU A 115 -13.45 11.10 5.30
N GLN A 116 -14.66 11.66 5.36
CA GLN A 116 -14.98 12.93 4.70
C GLN A 116 -15.09 14.10 5.69
N ARG A 117 -15.51 13.85 6.93
CA ARG A 117 -15.78 14.88 7.93
C ARG A 117 -15.87 14.30 9.34
N SER A 118 -15.69 15.13 10.36
CA SER A 118 -16.05 14.76 11.74
C SER A 118 -17.52 14.36 11.87
N ALA A 119 -17.84 13.50 12.84
CA ALA A 119 -19.18 13.00 13.11
C ALA A 119 -19.58 13.19 14.58
N LEU A 120 -20.84 13.54 14.82
CA LEU A 120 -21.34 13.74 16.18
C LEU A 120 -21.80 12.40 16.78
N LYS A 121 -21.51 12.16 18.06
CA LYS A 121 -21.94 10.97 18.81
C LYS A 121 -23.45 10.69 18.69
N LYS A 122 -24.26 11.76 18.65
CA LYS A 122 -25.72 11.67 18.47
C LYS A 122 -26.12 11.10 17.10
N GLU A 123 -25.33 11.33 16.06
CA GLU A 123 -25.58 10.83 14.69
C GLU A 123 -25.35 9.32 14.57
N PHE A 124 -24.43 8.77 15.38
CA PHE A 124 -24.27 7.32 15.52
C PHE A 124 -25.41 6.71 16.30
N ARG A 125 -25.77 7.29 17.45
CA ARG A 125 -26.87 6.82 18.31
C ARG A 125 -28.23 6.81 17.62
N ALA A 126 -28.43 7.63 16.59
CA ALA A 126 -29.66 7.64 15.80
C ALA A 126 -29.85 6.35 14.98
N ARG A 127 -28.78 5.58 14.73
CA ARG A 127 -28.78 4.42 13.81
C ARG A 127 -28.18 3.15 14.43
N ILE A 128 -27.48 3.26 15.55
CA ILE A 128 -26.76 2.18 16.20
C ILE A 128 -27.15 2.15 17.68
N ASN A 129 -27.25 0.94 18.25
CA ASN A 129 -27.51 0.77 19.69
C ASN A 129 -26.53 1.63 20.52
N PRO A 130 -27.01 2.51 21.42
CA PRO A 130 -26.13 3.40 22.18
C PRO A 130 -25.01 2.69 22.94
N LYS A 131 -25.25 1.51 23.50
CA LYS A 131 -24.20 0.73 24.20
C LYS A 131 -23.06 0.35 23.25
N LEU A 132 -23.40 -0.07 22.04
CA LEU A 132 -22.41 -0.39 21.00
C LEU A 132 -21.66 0.86 20.53
N VAL A 133 -22.33 2.01 20.44
CA VAL A 133 -21.67 3.28 20.08
C VAL A 133 -20.60 3.62 21.11
N TYR A 134 -20.92 3.61 22.41
CA TYR A 134 -19.93 3.90 23.45
C TYR A 134 -18.78 2.90 23.44
N HIS A 135 -19.09 1.61 23.44
CA HIS A 135 -18.08 0.54 23.39
C HIS A 135 -17.14 0.69 22.19
N ASN A 136 -17.68 0.96 21.01
CA ASN A 136 -16.89 1.09 19.79
C ASN A 136 -16.07 2.37 19.77
N LEU A 137 -16.60 3.51 20.21
CA LEU A 137 -15.83 4.76 20.29
C LEU A 137 -14.66 4.61 21.26
N THR A 138 -14.88 4.00 22.43
CA THR A 138 -13.80 3.70 23.38
C THR A 138 -12.72 2.84 22.75
N ALA A 139 -13.09 1.70 22.14
CA ALA A 139 -12.11 0.80 21.52
C ALA A 139 -11.35 1.46 20.35
N LEU A 140 -12.03 2.30 19.55
CA LEU A 140 -11.41 3.01 18.43
C LEU A 140 -10.45 4.11 18.90
N SER A 141 -10.79 4.82 19.98
CA SER A 141 -9.91 5.83 20.58
C SER A 141 -8.70 5.21 21.29
N GLU A 142 -8.89 4.11 22.02
CA GLU A 142 -7.78 3.36 22.65
C GLU A 142 -6.79 2.81 21.61
N ALA A 143 -7.28 2.41 20.44
CA ALA A 143 -6.44 1.99 19.32
C ALA A 143 -5.84 3.17 18.52
N GLY A 144 -6.14 4.41 18.90
CA GLY A 144 -5.65 5.61 18.23
C GLY A 144 -6.21 5.79 16.82
N ILE A 145 -7.36 5.20 16.48
CA ILE A 145 -8.00 5.34 15.16
C ILE A 145 -8.86 6.61 15.08
N VAL A 146 -9.47 7.02 16.20
CA VAL A 146 -10.33 8.20 16.26
C VAL A 146 -9.97 9.10 17.43
N ASP A 147 -10.05 10.41 17.20
CA ASP A 147 -9.87 11.45 18.20
C ASP A 147 -11.22 12.11 18.53
N GLU A 148 -11.34 12.64 19.74
CA GLU A 148 -12.47 13.46 20.19
C GLU A 148 -11.99 14.92 20.39
N PRO A 149 -11.81 15.70 19.30
CA PRO A 149 -11.28 17.06 19.40
C PRO A 149 -12.18 18.00 20.22
N VAL A 150 -13.48 17.73 20.22
CA VAL A 150 -14.49 18.43 21.01
C VAL A 150 -15.43 17.37 21.58
N GLU A 151 -15.86 17.55 22.84
CA GLU A 151 -16.77 16.60 23.50
C GLU A 151 -17.99 16.26 22.61
N GLY A 152 -18.18 14.97 22.39
CA GLY A 152 -19.24 14.41 21.57
C GLY A 152 -19.02 14.50 20.06
N THR A 153 -17.87 14.99 19.60
CA THR A 153 -17.49 15.09 18.18
C THR A 153 -16.26 14.25 17.92
N TYR A 154 -16.35 13.32 16.99
CA TYR A 154 -15.28 12.37 16.69
C TYR A 154 -14.81 12.53 15.24
N GLU A 155 -13.51 12.39 15.03
CA GLU A 155 -12.90 12.33 13.70
C GLU A 155 -11.82 11.26 13.63
N LEU A 156 -11.43 10.87 12.43
CA LEU A 156 -10.27 9.99 12.26
C LEU A 156 -9.01 10.74 12.72
N SER A 157 -8.20 10.05 13.52
CA SER A 157 -6.85 10.49 13.83
C SER A 157 -5.97 10.47 12.58
N GLN A 158 -4.73 10.95 12.68
CA GLN A 158 -3.77 10.81 11.57
C GLN A 158 -3.55 9.34 11.19
N LEU A 159 -3.43 8.45 12.17
CA LEU A 159 -3.32 7.02 11.93
C LEU A 159 -4.57 6.47 11.25
N GLY A 160 -5.76 6.83 11.75
CA GLY A 160 -7.04 6.40 11.18
C GLY A 160 -7.22 6.87 9.73
N LYS A 161 -6.77 8.09 9.41
CA LYS A 161 -6.82 8.66 8.05
C LYS A 161 -5.94 7.89 7.06
N THR A 162 -4.82 7.32 7.51
CA THR A 162 -3.93 6.50 6.67
C THR A 162 -4.41 5.06 6.57
N VAL A 163 -4.68 4.41 7.71
CA VAL A 163 -4.97 2.97 7.75
C VAL A 163 -6.32 2.62 7.14
N LEU A 164 -7.35 3.44 7.36
CA LEU A 164 -8.71 3.09 6.94
C LEU A 164 -8.87 3.01 5.42
N PRO A 165 -8.41 4.00 4.61
CA PRO A 165 -8.42 3.88 3.15
C PRO A 165 -7.63 2.69 2.63
N GLU A 166 -6.43 2.46 3.18
CA GLU A 166 -5.58 1.33 2.78
C GLU A 166 -6.26 -0.01 3.07
N PHE A 167 -6.87 -0.15 4.24
CA PHE A 167 -7.63 -1.35 4.62
C PHE A 167 -8.81 -1.60 3.68
N ILE A 168 -9.58 -0.55 3.33
CA ILE A 168 -10.71 -0.67 2.38
C ILE A 168 -10.20 -1.08 0.99
N ALA A 169 -9.12 -0.46 0.52
CA ALA A 169 -8.52 -0.79 -0.77
C ALA A 169 -8.00 -2.24 -0.79
N PHE A 170 -7.37 -2.68 0.29
CA PHE A 170 -6.91 -4.06 0.48
C PHE A 170 -8.07 -5.05 0.42
N LEU A 171 -9.16 -4.81 1.15
CA LEU A 171 -10.35 -5.66 1.12
C LEU A 171 -10.96 -5.73 -0.27
N GLU A 172 -11.06 -4.61 -0.98
CA GLU A 172 -11.62 -4.56 -2.33
C GLU A 172 -10.75 -5.31 -3.34
N LYS A 173 -9.43 -5.13 -3.28
CA LYS A 173 -8.48 -5.88 -4.12
C LYS A 173 -8.55 -7.38 -3.83
N THR A 174 -8.58 -7.76 -2.55
CA THR A 174 -8.67 -9.16 -2.12
C THR A 174 -9.96 -9.81 -2.59
N ARG A 175 -11.11 -9.12 -2.41
CA ARG A 175 -12.41 -9.57 -2.89
C ARG A 175 -12.40 -9.86 -4.40
N LYS A 176 -11.92 -8.90 -5.20
CA LYS A 176 -11.81 -9.05 -6.66
C LYS A 176 -10.93 -10.22 -7.07
N THR A 177 -9.75 -10.33 -6.47
CA THR A 177 -8.83 -11.44 -6.75
C THR A 177 -9.49 -12.79 -6.44
N LEU A 178 -10.08 -12.95 -5.25
CA LEU A 178 -10.75 -14.19 -4.85
C LEU A 178 -11.92 -14.54 -5.77
N ASP A 179 -12.71 -13.55 -6.18
CA ASP A 179 -13.79 -13.74 -7.14
C ASP A 179 -13.24 -14.18 -8.50
N ASP A 180 -12.19 -13.54 -9.03
CA ASP A 180 -11.57 -13.92 -10.31
C ASP A 180 -11.04 -15.35 -10.31
N TYR A 181 -10.41 -15.79 -9.22
CA TYR A 181 -9.95 -17.18 -9.06
C TYR A 181 -11.11 -18.17 -9.09
N ARG A 182 -12.17 -17.91 -8.32
CA ARG A 182 -13.38 -18.76 -8.32
C ARG A 182 -14.00 -18.87 -9.71
N HIS A 183 -14.05 -17.77 -10.47
CA HIS A 183 -14.62 -17.78 -11.83
C HIS A 183 -13.72 -18.53 -12.84
N LYS A 184 -12.40 -18.53 -12.65
CA LYS A 184 -11.45 -19.31 -13.48
C LYS A 184 -11.56 -20.81 -13.20
N GLU A 185 -11.70 -21.22 -11.94
CA GLU A 185 -11.87 -22.64 -11.56
C GLU A 185 -13.16 -23.23 -12.14
N VAL A 186 -14.29 -22.51 -12.04
CA VAL A 186 -15.59 -22.99 -12.58
C VAL A 186 -15.54 -23.18 -14.11
N LYS A 187 -14.83 -22.31 -14.85
CA LYS A 187 -14.64 -22.47 -16.31
C LYS A 187 -13.76 -23.67 -16.68
N SER A 188 -12.86 -24.09 -15.81
CA SER A 188 -11.99 -25.25 -16.03
C SER A 188 -12.70 -26.59 -15.82
N ILE A 189 -13.73 -26.62 -14.96
CA ILE A 189 -14.54 -27.81 -14.67
C ILE A 189 -15.63 -28.02 -15.74
N GLY A 190 -16.18 -26.95 -16.31
CA GLY A 190 -17.20 -27.01 -17.37
C GLY A 190 -16.68 -27.33 -18.78
N ARG A 191 -15.40 -27.69 -18.94
CA ARG A 191 -14.77 -28.06 -20.23
C ARG A 191 -14.24 -29.50 -20.25
N ARG A 192 -14.62 -30.34 -19.28
CA ARG A 192 -14.32 -31.78 -19.27
C ARG A 192 -15.53 -32.59 -19.69
#